data_AF-A0A969LWM0-F1
#
_entry.id   AF-A0A969LWM0-F1
#
_cell.length_a   1.000
_cell.length_b   1.000
_cell.length_c   1.000
_cell.angle_alpha   90.00
_cell.angle_beta   90.00
_cell.angle_gamma   90.00
#
_symmetry.space_group_name_H-M   'P 1'
#
loop_
_entity.id
_entity.type
_entity.pdbx_description
1 polymer ?
#
loop_
_entity_poly.entity_id
_entity_poly.type
_entity_poly.pdbx_seq_one_letter_code
_entity_poly.pdbx_strand_id
1 'polypeptide(L)'
;MTSNEIQLIHPDTLSRGVPWSAVLGYGSVVLGWLILNRTAGQWLIQALPEWSPVNQILMIGAGIVLLFCLQISLQIFLQFSLGPFLLQRYRAHLKILWQPEMRRLPLLLILGSGVLSLGSQWFLTLEQIPAILFILGSYGLVGLWLQPHSWNRGLPIAIALSFILPFGVEFSTNLGFPARILTAEAVEQILHHLKIAALSSEDIIVLDTGIAHVELPCSGLKSLWIGSLFFLGATWVDRRRLGLRWLGMGAVTLGLLVLANIARVLSLVMVAEVLQQPEIADILHIPLGIIGFITVCGLSYGLLRGVPQITGEDQGSSVVLTPQRSLKLTDFKEYHRHRSSSYLDFLVLTACLLGLALFPAAPSFGSALPDLNALDWPANLQMETIPLSKTEQRFFGQNSGVLTEKQRFQFQDLSGSVLFVASSTCDRTMPQSCV
;
A
#
# COMPACT_ATOMS: atom_id res chain seq x y z
N MET A 1 47.53 -39.52 4.47
CA MET A 1 46.76 -40.17 5.56
C MET A 1 46.96 -39.36 6.83
N THR A 2 46.14 -38.33 7.02
CA THR A 2 46.11 -37.51 8.23
C THR A 2 44.69 -37.64 8.78
N SER A 3 44.59 -38.01 10.05
CA SER A 3 43.34 -38.27 10.75
C SER A 3 42.47 -37.02 10.81
N ASN A 4 41.32 -37.05 10.14
CA ASN A 4 40.25 -36.10 10.34
C ASN A 4 39.68 -36.30 11.75
N GLU A 5 40.13 -35.50 12.72
CA GLU A 5 39.42 -35.30 13.98
C GLU A 5 38.06 -34.67 13.68
N ILE A 6 37.03 -35.50 13.66
CA ILE A 6 35.64 -35.06 13.72
C ILE A 6 35.45 -34.47 15.12
N GLN A 7 35.58 -33.14 15.25
CA GLN A 7 35.19 -32.44 16.46
C GLN A 7 33.69 -32.68 16.70
N LEU A 8 33.39 -33.58 17.62
CA LEU A 8 32.07 -33.79 18.19
C LEU A 8 31.62 -32.47 18.83
N ILE A 9 30.72 -31.78 18.15
CA ILE A 9 30.05 -30.59 18.69
C ILE A 9 29.26 -31.04 19.93
N HIS A 10 29.73 -30.62 21.10
CA HIS A 10 29.09 -30.94 22.39
C HIS A 10 27.61 -30.47 22.38
N PRO A 11 26.64 -31.35 22.69
CA PRO A 11 25.21 -31.03 22.66
C PRO A 11 24.77 -30.03 23.75
N ASP A 12 25.63 -29.69 24.71
CA ASP A 12 25.29 -28.88 25.89
C ASP A 12 25.05 -27.39 25.59
N THR A 13 25.40 -26.89 24.40
CA THR A 13 25.12 -25.50 24.02
C THR A 13 23.70 -25.27 23.46
N LEU A 14 22.92 -26.33 23.23
CA LEU A 14 21.59 -26.25 22.60
C LEU A 14 20.41 -26.07 23.56
N SER A 15 20.64 -26.09 24.88
CA SER A 15 19.56 -26.06 25.88
C SER A 15 19.32 -24.71 26.56
N ARG A 16 20.09 -23.65 26.23
CA ARG A 16 19.81 -22.32 26.78
C ARG A 16 18.52 -21.78 26.16
N GLY A 17 17.43 -21.90 26.91
CA GLY A 17 16.12 -21.36 26.56
C GLY A 17 16.18 -19.87 26.18
N VAL A 18 15.21 -19.43 25.38
CA VAL A 18 15.06 -18.01 25.04
C VAL A 18 14.80 -17.24 26.33
N PRO A 19 15.54 -16.15 26.62
CA PRO A 19 15.32 -15.37 27.83
C PRO A 19 13.92 -14.74 27.80
N TRP A 20 13.16 -14.89 28.90
CA TRP A 20 11.80 -14.35 29.06
C TRP A 20 11.70 -12.85 28.75
N SER A 21 12.76 -12.09 29.02
CA SER A 21 12.83 -10.66 28.70
C SER A 21 12.70 -10.37 27.20
N ALA A 22 13.25 -11.22 26.32
CA ALA A 22 13.14 -11.03 24.88
C ALA A 22 11.71 -11.27 24.38
N VAL A 23 11.02 -12.27 24.96
CA VAL A 23 9.62 -12.57 24.64
C VAL A 23 8.71 -11.41 25.08
N LEU A 24 8.87 -10.95 26.32
CA LEU A 24 8.11 -9.82 26.85
C LEU A 24 8.38 -8.53 26.07
N GLY A 25 9.64 -8.26 25.73
CA GLY A 25 10.03 -7.10 24.93
C GLY A 25 9.45 -7.13 23.51
N TYR A 26 9.43 -8.29 22.86
CA TYR A 26 8.77 -8.40 21.56
C TYR A 26 7.24 -8.25 21.67
N GLY A 27 6.63 -8.88 22.67
CA GLY A 27 5.19 -8.77 22.93
C GLY A 27 4.76 -7.32 23.14
N SER A 28 5.56 -6.53 23.87
CA SER A 28 5.29 -5.11 24.07
C SER A 28 5.43 -4.28 22.79
N VAL A 29 6.39 -4.61 21.93
CA VAL A 29 6.53 -3.97 20.60
C VAL A 29 5.33 -4.26 19.71
N VAL A 30 4.86 -5.52 19.65
CA VAL A 30 3.67 -5.89 18.88
C VAL A 30 2.43 -5.17 19.39
N LEU A 31 2.25 -5.13 20.71
CA LEU A 31 1.12 -4.42 21.32
C LEU A 31 1.17 -2.92 21.02
N GLY A 32 2.35 -2.28 21.16
CA GLY A 32 2.55 -0.88 20.82
C GLY A 32 2.25 -0.59 19.35
N TRP A 33 2.64 -1.47 18.44
CA TRP A 33 2.34 -1.36 17.01
C TRP A 33 0.83 -1.45 16.69
N LEU A 34 0.13 -2.38 17.33
CA LEU A 34 -1.32 -2.56 17.16
C LEU A 34 -2.11 -1.37 17.74
N ILE A 35 -1.66 -0.81 18.87
CA ILE A 35 -2.26 0.39 19.46
C ILE A 35 -2.06 1.58 18.52
N LEU A 36 -0.84 1.79 18.02
CA LEU A 36 -0.50 2.87 17.08
C LEU A 36 -1.37 2.84 15.81
N ASN A 37 -1.64 1.65 15.27
CA ASN A 37 -2.35 1.50 13.99
C ASN A 37 -3.78 0.95 14.17
N ARG A 38 -4.41 1.18 15.32
CA ARG A 38 -5.75 0.67 15.62
C ARG A 38 -6.78 1.06 14.56
N THR A 39 -6.77 2.31 14.12
CA THR A 39 -7.71 2.85 13.13
C THR A 39 -7.56 2.16 11.77
N ALA A 40 -6.32 2.06 11.27
CA ALA A 40 -6.01 1.36 10.03
C ALA A 40 -6.41 -0.13 10.09
N GLY A 41 -6.18 -0.79 11.22
CA GLY A 41 -6.61 -2.17 11.44
C GLY A 41 -8.13 -2.33 11.46
N GLN A 42 -8.86 -1.41 12.09
CA GLN A 42 -10.32 -1.39 12.10
C GLN A 42 -10.89 -1.19 10.70
N TRP A 43 -10.36 -0.23 9.95
CA TRP A 43 -10.74 0.01 8.56
C TRP A 43 -10.56 -1.25 7.70
N LEU A 44 -9.41 -1.91 7.80
CA LEU A 44 -9.11 -3.13 7.05
C LEU A 44 -10.11 -4.27 7.34
N ILE A 45 -10.55 -4.37 8.60
CA ILE A 45 -11.57 -5.36 9.02
C ILE A 45 -12.95 -4.98 8.48
N GLN A 46 -13.31 -3.70 8.52
CA GLN A 46 -14.60 -3.20 8.02
C GLN A 46 -14.72 -3.29 6.50
N ALA A 47 -13.62 -3.09 5.78
CA ALA A 47 -13.59 -3.19 4.32
C ALA A 47 -13.67 -4.65 3.82
N LEU A 48 -13.28 -5.62 4.65
CA LEU A 48 -13.21 -7.04 4.27
C LEU A 48 -14.47 -7.62 3.60
N PRO A 49 -15.71 -7.32 4.04
CA PRO A 49 -16.94 -7.82 3.41
C PRO A 49 -17.17 -7.29 1.99
N GLU A 50 -16.65 -6.11 1.68
CA GLU A 50 -16.81 -5.45 0.37
C GLU A 50 -15.80 -5.95 -0.66
N TRP A 51 -14.78 -6.67 -0.20
CA TRP A 51 -13.70 -7.15 -1.05
C TRP A 51 -14.15 -8.28 -1.95
N SER A 52 -13.57 -8.34 -3.16
CA SER A 52 -13.77 -9.51 -4.03
C SER A 52 -13.36 -10.80 -3.31
N PRO A 53 -14.00 -11.95 -3.60
CA PRO A 53 -13.65 -13.22 -2.94
C PRO A 53 -12.17 -13.60 -3.05
N VAL A 54 -11.51 -13.22 -4.15
CA VAL A 54 -10.08 -13.44 -4.35
C VAL A 54 -9.25 -12.62 -3.35
N ASN A 55 -9.59 -11.35 -3.16
CA ASN A 55 -8.91 -10.49 -2.19
C ASN A 55 -9.16 -10.96 -0.76
N GLN A 56 -10.38 -11.41 -0.45
CA GLN A 56 -10.71 -12.04 0.83
C GLN A 56 -9.85 -13.28 1.07
N ILE A 57 -9.70 -14.18 0.09
CA ILE A 57 -8.85 -15.37 0.21
C ILE A 57 -7.37 -14.98 0.41
N LEU A 58 -6.86 -14.01 -0.35
CA LEU A 58 -5.49 -13.51 -0.18
C LEU A 58 -5.27 -12.95 1.23
N MET A 59 -6.28 -12.29 1.79
CA MET A 59 -6.23 -11.67 3.10
C MET A 59 -6.36 -12.65 4.25
N ILE A 60 -7.29 -13.58 4.12
CA ILE A 60 -7.39 -14.70 5.04
C ILE A 60 -6.10 -15.51 4.96
N GLY A 61 -5.54 -15.73 3.77
CA GLY A 61 -4.25 -16.40 3.60
C GLY A 61 -3.09 -15.65 4.26
N ALA A 62 -2.97 -14.35 4.01
CA ALA A 62 -1.94 -13.50 4.63
C ALA A 62 -2.12 -13.40 6.15
N GLY A 63 -3.37 -13.27 6.60
CA GLY A 63 -3.77 -13.27 8.01
C GLY A 63 -3.48 -14.60 8.68
N ILE A 64 -3.76 -15.73 8.03
CA ILE A 64 -3.40 -17.07 8.51
C ILE A 64 -1.89 -17.21 8.57
N VAL A 65 -1.11 -16.73 7.59
CA VAL A 65 0.36 -16.77 7.65
C VAL A 65 0.87 -15.92 8.82
N LEU A 66 0.32 -14.72 9.01
CA LEU A 66 0.67 -13.84 10.12
C LEU A 66 0.30 -14.48 11.46
N LEU A 67 -0.93 -14.98 11.59
CA LEU A 67 -1.44 -15.70 12.74
C LEU A 67 -0.70 -17.01 12.96
N PHE A 68 -0.21 -17.69 11.93
CA PHE A 68 0.58 -18.91 12.04
C PHE A 68 2.01 -18.56 12.47
N CYS A 69 2.59 -17.45 12.03
CA CYS A 69 3.83 -16.93 12.61
C CYS A 69 3.65 -16.55 14.08
N LEU A 70 2.52 -15.92 14.41
CA LEU A 70 2.18 -15.47 15.77
C LEU A 70 1.79 -16.65 16.67
N GLN A 71 1.10 -17.65 16.13
CA GLN A 71 0.73 -18.91 16.76
C GLN A 71 1.93 -19.83 16.88
N ILE A 72 2.87 -19.85 15.93
CA ILE A 72 4.17 -20.52 16.12
C ILE A 72 4.89 -19.84 17.28
N SER A 73 4.91 -18.50 17.32
CA SER A 73 5.49 -17.76 18.45
C SER A 73 4.80 -18.10 19.78
N LEU A 74 3.47 -18.24 19.77
CA LEU A 74 2.63 -18.57 20.94
C LEU A 74 2.64 -20.05 21.32
N GLN A 75 2.75 -20.97 20.36
CA GLN A 75 2.82 -22.41 20.59
C GLN A 75 4.23 -22.81 20.99
N ILE A 76 5.27 -22.16 20.47
CA ILE A 76 6.62 -22.29 21.02
C ILE A 76 6.62 -21.79 22.48
N PHE A 77 5.92 -20.70 22.77
CA PHE A 77 5.71 -20.20 24.13
C PHE A 77 4.98 -21.21 25.04
N LEU A 78 3.88 -21.81 24.57
CA LEU A 78 3.12 -22.82 25.32
C LEU A 78 3.86 -24.16 25.45
N GLN A 79 4.61 -24.58 24.43
CA GLN A 79 5.34 -25.85 24.41
C GLN A 79 6.64 -25.80 25.20
N PHE A 80 7.26 -24.62 25.37
CA PHE A 80 8.34 -24.46 26.35
C PHE A 80 7.84 -24.65 27.79
N SER A 81 6.54 -24.43 28.02
CA SER A 81 5.88 -24.72 29.29
C SER A 81 5.40 -26.19 29.44
N LEU A 82 5.31 -26.98 28.35
CA LEU A 82 4.64 -28.29 28.33
C LEU A 82 5.46 -29.47 27.75
N GLY A 83 6.65 -29.26 27.20
CA GLY A 83 7.64 -30.32 26.96
C GLY A 83 8.22 -30.40 25.53
N PRO A 84 9.53 -30.70 25.36
CA PRO A 84 10.28 -30.50 24.11
C PRO A 84 10.18 -31.61 23.03
N PHE A 85 9.38 -32.68 23.23
CA PHE A 85 9.57 -33.92 22.45
C PHE A 85 8.97 -33.93 21.03
N LEU A 86 7.98 -33.08 20.71
CA LEU A 86 7.26 -33.16 19.43
C LEU A 86 7.83 -32.28 18.30
N LEU A 87 8.73 -31.32 18.60
CA LEU A 87 9.13 -30.29 17.63
C LEU A 87 10.34 -30.61 16.76
N GLN A 88 11.05 -31.71 17.01
CA GLN A 88 12.31 -31.97 16.32
C GLN A 88 12.13 -32.26 14.82
N ARG A 89 10.92 -32.67 14.39
CA ARG A 89 10.66 -33.08 13.00
C ARG A 89 10.23 -31.95 12.05
N TYR A 90 9.59 -30.89 12.55
CA TYR A 90 9.21 -29.71 11.75
C TYR A 90 10.35 -28.68 11.58
N ARG A 91 11.42 -28.84 12.37
CA ARG A 91 12.55 -27.91 12.54
C ARG A 91 13.46 -27.79 11.31
N ALA A 92 13.48 -28.78 10.43
CA ALA A 92 14.45 -28.87 9.34
C ALA A 92 14.13 -27.96 8.14
N HIS A 93 12.87 -27.57 7.94
CA HIS A 93 12.45 -26.87 6.73
C HIS A 93 12.31 -25.35 6.88
N LEU A 94 12.09 -24.85 8.09
CA LEU A 94 11.94 -23.41 8.37
C LEU A 94 13.12 -22.93 9.21
N LYS A 95 14.08 -22.24 8.58
CA LYS A 95 15.24 -21.63 9.23
C LYS A 95 14.84 -20.38 10.04
N ILE A 96 13.90 -20.52 10.97
CA ILE A 96 13.44 -19.44 11.86
C ILE A 96 14.49 -19.21 12.94
N LEU A 97 14.85 -17.94 13.18
CA LEU A 97 15.74 -17.56 14.27
C LEU A 97 14.95 -17.55 15.57
N TRP A 98 15.53 -18.14 16.61
CA TRP A 98 14.89 -18.27 17.93
C TRP A 98 14.88 -16.98 18.75
N GLN A 99 15.68 -16.00 18.36
CA GLN A 99 15.80 -14.73 19.05
C GLN A 99 15.48 -13.60 18.08
N PRO A 100 14.53 -12.70 18.42
CA PRO A 100 14.27 -11.54 17.60
C PRO A 100 15.51 -10.66 17.58
N GLU A 101 15.98 -10.31 16.38
CA GLU A 101 17.14 -9.46 16.20
C GLU A 101 16.73 -8.04 15.81
N MET A 102 17.21 -7.06 16.57
CA MET A 102 17.01 -5.64 16.31
C MET A 102 17.82 -5.21 15.08
N ARG A 103 17.26 -5.44 13.90
CA ARG A 103 17.88 -5.12 12.62
C ARG A 103 17.38 -3.80 12.07
N ARG A 104 18.30 -3.02 11.50
CA ARG A 104 18.03 -1.67 11.00
C ARG A 104 16.89 -1.62 9.98
N LEU A 105 16.86 -2.54 9.00
CA LEU A 105 15.86 -2.50 7.92
C LEU A 105 14.42 -2.78 8.43
N PRO A 106 14.15 -3.89 9.15
CA PRO A 106 12.87 -4.08 9.83
C PRO A 106 12.45 -2.90 10.72
N LEU A 107 13.37 -2.38 11.53
CA LEU A 107 13.11 -1.26 12.44
C LEU A 107 12.75 0.03 11.69
N LEU A 108 13.48 0.34 10.62
CA LEU A 108 13.20 1.47 9.75
C LEU A 108 11.82 1.30 9.09
N LEU A 109 11.46 0.08 8.68
CA LEU A 109 10.15 -0.19 8.11
C LEU A 109 9.03 0.01 9.13
N ILE A 110 9.19 -0.46 10.37
CA ILE A 110 8.20 -0.30 11.46
C ILE A 110 8.05 1.18 11.87
N LEU A 111 9.16 1.85 12.18
CA LEU A 111 9.12 3.24 12.65
C LEU A 111 8.75 4.19 11.51
N GLY A 112 9.30 3.97 10.32
CA GLY A 112 9.00 4.74 9.13
C GLY A 112 7.54 4.63 8.75
N SER A 113 6.94 3.43 8.77
CA SER A 113 5.52 3.28 8.49
C SER A 113 4.64 3.87 9.59
N GLY A 114 5.03 3.79 10.86
CA GLY A 114 4.32 4.47 11.96
C GLY A 114 4.29 5.99 11.81
N VAL A 115 5.46 6.60 11.55
CA VAL A 115 5.57 8.05 11.34
C VAL A 115 4.84 8.49 10.08
N LEU A 116 4.99 7.77 8.97
CA LEU A 116 4.29 8.08 7.72
C LEU A 116 2.78 7.86 7.85
N SER A 117 2.33 6.89 8.67
CA SER A 117 0.90 6.62 8.90
C SER A 117 0.27 7.82 9.62
N LEU A 118 0.91 8.31 10.69
CA LEU A 118 0.50 9.54 11.35
C LEU A 118 0.56 10.74 10.40
N GLY A 119 1.67 10.94 9.70
CA GLY A 119 1.80 12.02 8.72
C GLY A 119 0.70 11.98 7.66
N SER A 120 0.38 10.79 7.16
CA SER A 120 -0.69 10.62 6.18
C SER A 120 -2.05 11.02 6.76
N GLN A 121 -2.38 10.63 7.99
CA GLN A 121 -3.65 11.05 8.62
C GLN A 121 -3.80 12.57 8.73
N TRP A 122 -2.68 13.30 8.89
CA TRP A 122 -2.69 14.75 9.00
C TRP A 122 -2.70 15.49 7.66
N PHE A 123 -2.06 14.94 6.62
CA PHE A 123 -1.90 15.62 5.33
C PHE A 123 -2.80 15.07 4.22
N LEU A 124 -3.24 13.82 4.34
CA LEU A 124 -3.94 13.04 3.33
C LEU A 124 -5.17 12.40 3.97
N THR A 125 -6.36 12.77 3.52
CA THR A 125 -7.64 12.22 3.98
C THR A 125 -7.92 10.79 3.45
N LEU A 126 -6.89 10.08 2.98
CA LEU A 126 -7.01 8.76 2.35
C LEU A 126 -6.76 7.65 3.38
N GLU A 127 -7.83 6.97 3.80
CA GLU A 127 -7.79 5.86 4.78
C GLU A 127 -6.97 4.66 4.30
N GLN A 128 -6.80 4.52 2.98
CA GLN A 128 -6.05 3.43 2.36
C GLN A 128 -4.54 3.56 2.65
N ILE A 129 -3.99 4.78 2.77
CA ILE A 129 -2.55 5.00 2.99
C ILE A 129 -2.10 4.46 4.35
N PRO A 130 -2.75 4.82 5.48
CA PRO A 130 -2.49 4.18 6.77
C PRO A 130 -2.60 2.65 6.72
N ALA A 131 -3.54 2.09 5.96
CA ALA A 131 -3.69 0.63 5.83
C ALA A 131 -2.50 -0.03 5.10
N ILE A 132 -2.00 0.58 4.02
CA ILE A 132 -0.78 0.13 3.32
C ILE A 132 0.41 0.13 4.28
N LEU A 133 0.58 1.24 5.01
CA LEU A 133 1.67 1.43 5.96
C LEU A 133 1.55 0.47 7.15
N PHE A 134 0.32 0.18 7.59
CA PHE A 134 0.06 -0.83 8.61
C PHE A 134 0.49 -2.24 8.16
N ILE A 135 0.17 -2.64 6.93
CA ILE A 135 0.59 -3.94 6.37
C ILE A 135 2.12 -4.01 6.25
N LEU A 136 2.75 -2.95 5.73
CA LEU A 136 4.21 -2.87 5.59
C LEU A 136 4.93 -2.88 6.94
N GLY A 137 4.46 -2.12 7.93
CA GLY A 137 5.04 -2.13 9.27
C GLY A 137 4.85 -3.46 9.97
N SER A 138 3.71 -4.12 9.77
CA SER A 138 3.47 -5.49 10.26
C SER A 138 4.44 -6.50 9.61
N TYR A 139 4.76 -6.34 8.33
CA TYR A 139 5.82 -7.10 7.67
C TYR A 139 7.22 -6.79 8.26
N GLY A 140 7.45 -5.54 8.64
CA GLY A 140 8.64 -5.12 9.39
C GLY A 140 8.76 -5.85 10.74
N LEU A 141 7.67 -5.97 11.51
CA LEU A 141 7.65 -6.72 12.77
C LEU A 141 8.04 -8.19 12.58
N VAL A 142 7.49 -8.84 11.55
CA VAL A 142 7.85 -10.23 11.20
C VAL A 142 9.35 -10.32 10.82
N GLY A 143 9.92 -9.26 10.25
CA GLY A 143 11.34 -9.15 9.93
C GLY A 143 12.30 -9.21 11.11
N LEU A 144 11.83 -9.00 12.33
CA LEU A 144 12.62 -9.19 13.54
C LEU A 144 12.93 -10.68 13.80
N TRP A 145 12.12 -11.60 13.27
CA TRP A 145 12.23 -13.05 13.47
C TRP A 145 12.78 -13.82 12.26
N LEU A 146 12.56 -13.27 11.05
CA LEU A 146 13.01 -13.91 9.82
C LEU A 146 14.52 -13.74 9.63
N GLN A 147 15.17 -14.65 8.91
CA GLN A 147 16.54 -14.42 8.44
C GLN A 147 16.58 -13.24 7.45
N PRO A 148 17.67 -12.45 7.38
CA PRO A 148 17.71 -11.24 6.55
C PRO A 148 17.45 -11.55 5.08
N HIS A 149 17.95 -12.70 4.61
CA HIS A 149 17.76 -13.16 3.25
C HIS A 149 16.28 -13.47 2.93
N SER A 150 15.59 -14.20 3.82
CA SER A 150 14.18 -14.54 3.64
C SER A 150 13.28 -13.30 3.73
N TRP A 151 13.60 -12.37 4.64
CA TRP A 151 12.88 -11.11 4.76
C TRP A 151 13.08 -10.21 3.54
N ASN A 152 14.32 -10.01 3.08
CA ASN A 152 14.58 -9.21 1.87
C ASN A 152 13.87 -9.80 0.63
N ARG A 153 13.78 -11.13 0.54
CA ARG A 153 13.10 -11.81 -0.57
C ARG A 153 11.57 -11.67 -0.54
N GLY A 154 10.98 -11.57 0.65
CA GLY A 154 9.54 -11.36 0.80
C GLY A 154 9.11 -9.89 0.70
N LEU A 155 10.04 -8.94 0.81
CA LEU A 155 9.72 -7.51 0.79
C LEU A 155 8.98 -7.04 -0.48
N PRO A 156 9.35 -7.44 -1.73
CA PRO A 156 8.58 -7.07 -2.92
C PRO A 156 7.13 -7.58 -2.87
N ILE A 157 6.92 -8.79 -2.33
CA ILE A 157 5.58 -9.36 -2.18
C ILE A 157 4.80 -8.58 -1.12
N ALA A 158 5.43 -8.26 0.01
CA ALA A 158 4.81 -7.47 1.05
C ALA A 158 4.40 -6.08 0.55
N ILE A 159 5.25 -5.44 -0.27
CA ILE A 159 4.92 -4.19 -0.96
C ILE A 159 3.73 -4.41 -1.89
N ALA A 160 3.81 -5.35 -2.84
CA ALA A 160 2.70 -5.62 -3.76
C ALA A 160 1.38 -5.86 -3.02
N LEU A 161 1.40 -6.74 -2.02
CA LEU A 161 0.25 -7.08 -1.19
C LEU A 161 -0.28 -5.87 -0.41
N SER A 162 0.61 -5.07 0.20
CA SER A 162 0.22 -3.88 0.96
C SER A 162 -0.56 -2.88 0.12
N PHE A 163 -0.29 -2.80 -1.18
CA PHE A 163 -1.06 -1.95 -2.08
C PHE A 163 -2.29 -2.68 -2.67
N ILE A 164 -2.24 -3.99 -2.94
CA ILE A 164 -3.39 -4.75 -3.50
C ILE A 164 -4.61 -4.68 -2.59
N LEU A 165 -4.40 -4.81 -1.30
CA LEU A 165 -5.50 -5.02 -0.37
C LEU A 165 -6.33 -3.76 -0.17
N PRO A 166 -5.74 -2.60 0.20
CA PRO A 166 -6.53 -1.40 0.46
C PRO A 166 -7.11 -0.81 -0.83
N PHE A 167 -6.41 -0.95 -1.97
CA PHE A 167 -6.87 -0.42 -3.26
C PHE A 167 -7.76 -1.39 -4.04
N GLY A 168 -8.00 -2.60 -3.55
CA GLY A 168 -8.86 -3.56 -4.24
C GLY A 168 -10.33 -3.14 -4.37
N VAL A 169 -10.80 -2.20 -3.55
CA VAL A 169 -12.23 -1.87 -3.42
C VAL A 169 -12.60 -0.43 -3.79
N GLU A 170 -11.76 0.55 -3.48
CA GLU A 170 -12.12 1.97 -3.68
C GLU A 170 -11.21 2.73 -4.64
N PHE A 171 -10.24 2.04 -5.25
CA PHE A 171 -9.25 2.72 -6.09
C PHE A 171 -9.86 3.40 -7.31
N SER A 172 -11.03 2.92 -7.76
CA SER A 172 -11.76 3.54 -8.87
C SER A 172 -12.40 4.88 -8.55
N THR A 173 -12.78 5.14 -7.29
CA THR A 173 -13.58 6.32 -6.93
C THR A 173 -12.69 7.47 -6.44
N ASN A 174 -11.80 7.22 -5.49
CA ASN A 174 -11.10 8.32 -4.80
C ASN A 174 -9.86 8.85 -5.55
N LEU A 175 -9.02 7.96 -6.10
CA LEU A 175 -7.81 8.37 -6.84
C LEU A 175 -8.02 8.45 -8.35
N GLY A 176 -9.05 7.77 -8.86
CA GLY A 176 -9.37 7.74 -10.28
C GLY A 176 -9.70 9.12 -10.83
N PHE A 177 -10.52 9.89 -10.12
CA PHE A 177 -10.97 11.19 -10.58
C PHE A 177 -9.84 12.25 -10.62
N PRO A 178 -9.03 12.46 -9.56
CA PRO A 178 -7.89 13.36 -9.63
C PRO A 178 -6.90 12.98 -10.74
N ALA A 179 -6.63 11.68 -10.93
CA ALA A 179 -5.75 11.21 -11.99
C ALA A 179 -6.29 11.52 -13.40
N ARG A 180 -7.62 11.49 -13.58
CA ARG A 180 -8.27 11.91 -14.84
C ARG A 180 -8.13 13.40 -15.07
N ILE A 181 -8.38 14.22 -14.05
CA ILE A 181 -8.22 15.68 -14.15
C ILE A 181 -6.79 16.01 -14.59
N LEU A 182 -5.79 15.45 -13.92
CA LEU A 182 -4.38 15.66 -14.29
C LEU A 182 -4.06 15.18 -15.70
N THR A 183 -4.67 14.08 -16.15
CA THR A 183 -4.50 13.58 -17.51
C THR A 183 -5.15 14.52 -18.53
N ALA A 184 -6.36 15.01 -18.24
CA ALA A 184 -7.08 15.95 -19.10
C ALA A 184 -6.35 17.28 -19.22
N GLU A 185 -5.87 17.86 -18.10
CA GLU A 185 -5.04 19.07 -18.09
C GLU A 185 -3.75 18.88 -18.90
N ALA A 186 -3.08 17.73 -18.76
CA ALA A 186 -1.88 17.43 -19.54
C ALA A 186 -2.18 17.32 -21.05
N VAL A 187 -3.28 16.68 -21.42
CA VAL A 187 -3.71 16.55 -22.82
C VAL A 187 -4.11 17.91 -23.40
N GLU A 188 -4.85 18.72 -22.65
CA GLU A 188 -5.21 20.10 -23.02
C GLU A 188 -3.97 20.93 -23.31
N GLN A 189 -2.97 20.91 -22.41
CA GLN A 189 -1.71 21.62 -22.62
C GLN A 189 -1.00 21.18 -23.91
N ILE A 190 -1.01 19.88 -24.22
CA ILE A 190 -0.42 19.36 -25.47
C ILE A 190 -1.21 19.85 -26.69
N LEU A 191 -2.54 19.80 -26.66
CA LEU A 191 -3.40 20.25 -27.77
C LEU A 191 -3.27 21.77 -28.02
N HIS A 192 -3.16 22.56 -26.94
CA HIS A 192 -2.93 23.99 -27.02
C HIS A 192 -1.60 24.30 -27.75
N HIS A 193 -0.54 23.55 -27.46
CA HIS A 193 0.73 23.69 -28.17
C HIS A 193 0.64 23.32 -29.66
N LEU A 194 -0.30 22.43 -30.02
CA LEU A 194 -0.58 22.05 -31.40
C LEU A 194 -1.51 23.02 -32.15
N LYS A 195 -1.96 24.11 -31.50
CA LYS A 195 -2.88 25.13 -32.05
C LYS A 195 -4.23 24.58 -32.52
N ILE A 196 -4.67 23.47 -31.95
CA ILE A 196 -6.00 22.92 -32.21
C ILE A 196 -6.96 23.66 -31.26
N ALA A 197 -7.84 24.49 -31.83
CA ALA A 197 -8.64 25.43 -31.07
C ALA A 197 -9.75 24.75 -30.26
N ALA A 198 -9.75 25.03 -28.96
CA ALA A 198 -10.89 25.02 -28.03
C ALA A 198 -11.54 23.66 -27.71
N LEU A 199 -10.79 22.78 -27.04
CA LEU A 199 -11.38 21.80 -26.13
C LEU A 199 -10.92 22.15 -24.73
N SER A 200 -11.87 22.50 -23.85
CA SER A 200 -11.57 22.73 -22.44
C SER A 200 -11.27 21.41 -21.74
N SER A 201 -10.55 21.44 -20.61
CA SER A 201 -10.40 20.26 -19.74
C SER A 201 -11.74 19.62 -19.38
N GLU A 202 -12.80 20.42 -19.28
CA GLU A 202 -14.16 19.99 -18.94
C GLU A 202 -14.77 19.17 -20.08
N ASP A 203 -14.64 19.62 -21.33
CA ASP A 203 -15.11 18.88 -22.50
C ASP A 203 -14.36 17.55 -22.67
N ILE A 204 -13.05 17.54 -22.39
CA ILE A 204 -12.23 16.33 -22.42
C ILE A 204 -12.66 15.34 -21.33
N ILE A 205 -12.99 15.82 -20.13
CA ILE A 205 -13.50 14.97 -19.03
C ILE A 205 -14.90 14.44 -19.38
N VAL A 206 -15.76 15.25 -19.97
CA VAL A 206 -17.11 14.84 -20.41
C VAL A 206 -17.03 13.81 -21.56
N LEU A 207 -16.08 13.95 -22.48
CA LEU A 207 -15.79 12.97 -23.53
C LEU A 207 -15.23 11.66 -22.98
N ASP A 208 -14.29 11.70 -22.02
CA ASP A 208 -13.74 10.49 -21.38
C ASP A 208 -14.77 9.78 -20.47
N THR A 209 -15.76 10.51 -19.95
CA THR A 209 -16.82 9.95 -19.09
C THR A 209 -18.09 9.53 -19.84
N GLY A 210 -18.32 10.02 -21.05
CA GLY A 210 -19.48 9.73 -21.88
C GLY A 210 -20.79 10.26 -21.29
N ILE A 211 -21.49 11.14 -22.02
CA ILE A 211 -22.72 11.82 -21.56
C ILE A 211 -23.87 10.86 -21.14
N ALA A 212 -23.82 9.57 -21.50
CA ALA A 212 -24.83 8.63 -21.03
C ALA A 212 -24.36 7.16 -21.04
N HIS A 213 -23.30 6.83 -20.31
CA HIS A 213 -23.21 5.50 -19.68
C HIS A 213 -22.31 5.59 -18.45
N VAL A 214 -22.97 5.67 -17.29
CA VAL A 214 -22.40 5.32 -16.00
C VAL A 214 -21.92 3.88 -16.12
N GLU A 215 -20.67 3.64 -16.51
CA GLU A 215 -19.89 2.44 -16.19
C GLU A 215 -18.53 2.46 -16.89
N LEU A 216 -17.52 2.85 -16.13
CA LEU A 216 -16.32 2.07 -15.81
C LEU A 216 -15.19 3.06 -15.51
N PRO A 217 -14.45 2.89 -14.42
CA PRO A 217 -13.22 3.62 -14.22
C PRO A 217 -12.33 3.40 -15.45
N CYS A 218 -12.11 4.44 -16.27
CA CYS A 218 -11.18 4.44 -17.38
C CYS A 218 -9.90 3.71 -16.96
N SER A 219 -9.45 2.82 -17.85
CA SER A 219 -8.44 1.81 -17.49
C SER A 219 -7.09 2.39 -17.10
N GLY A 220 -6.87 3.70 -17.17
CA GLY A 220 -5.58 4.35 -16.91
C GLY A 220 -5.05 4.09 -15.50
N LEU A 221 -5.88 4.27 -14.47
CA LEU A 221 -5.43 4.00 -13.10
C LEU A 221 -5.26 2.49 -12.86
N LYS A 222 -6.18 1.67 -13.40
CA LYS A 222 -6.08 0.20 -13.36
C LYS A 222 -4.82 -0.29 -14.07
N SER A 223 -4.43 0.28 -15.20
CA SER A 223 -3.23 -0.11 -15.95
C SER A 223 -1.97 0.33 -15.24
N LEU A 224 -1.96 1.53 -14.63
CA LEU A 224 -0.86 2.01 -13.80
C LEU A 224 -0.64 1.08 -12.59
N TRP A 225 -1.73 0.65 -11.96
CA TRP A 225 -1.75 -0.29 -10.87
C TRP A 225 -1.25 -1.69 -11.27
N ILE A 226 -1.86 -2.29 -12.29
CA ILE A 226 -1.48 -3.63 -12.78
C ILE A 226 -0.04 -3.61 -13.32
N GLY A 227 0.40 -2.53 -13.95
CA GLY A 227 1.78 -2.35 -14.43
C GLY A 227 2.78 -2.28 -13.28
N SER A 228 2.43 -1.61 -12.18
CA SER A 228 3.24 -1.58 -10.96
C SER A 228 3.34 -2.96 -10.32
N LEU A 229 2.23 -3.72 -10.28
CA LEU A 229 2.23 -5.11 -9.83
C LEU A 229 3.06 -6.01 -10.73
N PHE A 230 2.99 -5.83 -12.05
CA PHE A 230 3.82 -6.55 -12.99
C PHE A 230 5.30 -6.29 -12.73
N PHE A 231 5.70 -5.04 -12.52
CA PHE A 231 7.09 -4.68 -12.20
C PHE A 231 7.57 -5.32 -10.88
N LEU A 232 6.73 -5.31 -9.84
CA LEU A 232 7.02 -5.96 -8.56
C LEU A 232 7.09 -7.49 -8.69
N GLY A 233 6.18 -8.09 -9.44
CA GLY A 233 6.16 -9.52 -9.74
C GLY A 233 7.39 -9.96 -10.52
N ALA A 234 7.76 -9.22 -11.57
CA ALA A 234 8.97 -9.45 -12.34
C ALA A 234 10.23 -9.30 -11.47
N THR A 235 10.27 -8.29 -10.59
CA THR A 235 11.37 -8.11 -9.61
C THR A 235 11.53 -9.34 -8.72
N TRP A 236 10.40 -9.92 -8.28
CA TRP A 236 10.40 -11.12 -7.44
C TRP A 236 10.83 -12.38 -8.19
N VAL A 237 10.28 -12.61 -9.40
CA VAL A 237 10.61 -13.77 -10.24
C VAL A 237 12.10 -13.77 -10.63
N ASP A 238 12.63 -12.63 -11.06
CA ASP A 238 14.03 -12.47 -11.45
C ASP A 238 15.00 -12.30 -10.27
N ARG A 239 14.50 -12.26 -9.03
CA ARG A 239 15.29 -12.08 -7.79
C ARG A 239 16.22 -10.86 -7.85
N ARG A 240 15.69 -9.71 -8.25
CA ARG A 240 16.46 -8.46 -8.38
C ARG A 240 16.69 -7.80 -7.02
N ARG A 241 17.83 -7.10 -6.86
CA ARG A 241 18.16 -6.37 -5.63
C ARG A 241 17.31 -5.09 -5.53
N LEU A 242 16.64 -4.91 -4.39
CA LEU A 242 15.96 -3.66 -4.06
C LEU A 242 16.99 -2.61 -3.62
N GLY A 243 17.28 -1.64 -4.49
CA GLY A 243 18.18 -0.53 -4.20
C GLY A 243 17.77 0.73 -4.96
N LEU A 244 18.57 1.80 -4.86
CA LEU A 244 18.27 3.07 -5.54
C LEU A 244 18.11 2.92 -7.06
N ARG A 245 18.88 2.03 -7.70
CA ARG A 245 18.72 1.72 -9.12
C ARG A 245 17.36 1.09 -9.42
N TRP A 246 16.92 0.14 -8.61
CA TRP A 246 15.61 -0.48 -8.75
C TRP A 246 14.48 0.55 -8.56
N LEU A 247 14.62 1.43 -7.55
CA LEU A 247 13.66 2.51 -7.31
C LEU A 247 13.58 3.47 -8.50
N GLY A 248 14.74 3.85 -9.06
CA GLY A 248 14.81 4.67 -10.28
C GLY A 248 14.14 4.00 -11.47
N MET A 249 14.37 2.69 -11.69
CA MET A 249 13.69 1.95 -12.76
C MET A 249 12.18 1.82 -12.51
N GLY A 250 11.75 1.69 -11.26
CA GLY A 250 10.34 1.71 -10.88
C GLY A 250 9.70 3.07 -11.16
N ALA A 251 10.39 4.17 -10.84
CA ALA A 251 9.93 5.53 -11.15
C ALA A 251 9.82 5.77 -12.66
N VAL A 252 10.80 5.32 -13.44
CA VAL A 252 10.74 5.37 -14.92
C VAL A 252 9.58 4.54 -15.44
N THR A 253 9.38 3.33 -14.93
CA THR A 253 8.24 2.46 -15.28
C THR A 253 6.90 3.15 -15.02
N LEU A 254 6.75 3.76 -13.85
CA LEU A 254 5.54 4.52 -13.48
C LEU A 254 5.31 5.70 -14.43
N GLY A 255 6.38 6.47 -14.73
CA GLY A 255 6.31 7.57 -15.69
C GLY A 255 5.92 7.12 -17.10
N LEU A 256 6.42 5.98 -17.55
CA LEU A 256 6.05 5.39 -18.84
C LEU A 256 4.57 4.95 -18.86
N LEU A 257 4.04 4.41 -17.77
CA LEU A 257 2.62 4.05 -17.65
C LEU A 257 1.73 5.30 -17.72
N VAL A 258 2.10 6.37 -17.01
CA VAL A 258 1.40 7.67 -17.08
C VAL A 258 1.45 8.22 -18.49
N LEU A 259 2.62 8.23 -19.14
CA LEU A 259 2.79 8.74 -20.49
C LEU A 259 1.98 7.94 -21.52
N ALA A 260 1.94 6.61 -21.40
CA ALA A 260 1.12 5.76 -22.27
C ALA A 260 -0.36 6.05 -22.10
N ASN A 261 -0.82 6.35 -20.87
CA ASN A 261 -2.19 6.76 -20.62
C ASN A 261 -2.52 8.12 -21.23
N ILE A 262 -1.64 9.13 -21.07
CA ILE A 262 -1.79 10.45 -21.70
C ILE A 262 -1.84 10.31 -23.22
N ALA A 263 -0.90 9.56 -23.81
CA ALA A 263 -0.85 9.34 -25.26
C ALA A 263 -2.12 8.66 -25.79
N ARG A 264 -2.68 7.70 -25.02
CA ARG A 264 -3.95 7.06 -25.34
C ARG A 264 -5.11 8.07 -25.35
N VAL A 265 -5.28 8.85 -24.28
CA VAL A 265 -6.35 9.86 -24.19
C VAL A 265 -6.21 10.90 -25.29
N LEU A 266 -4.99 11.41 -25.52
CA LEU A 266 -4.70 12.34 -26.61
C LEU A 266 -5.09 11.76 -27.98
N SER A 267 -4.75 10.50 -28.26
CA SER A 267 -5.10 9.86 -29.52
C SER A 267 -6.61 9.75 -29.72
N LEU A 268 -7.34 9.45 -28.64
CA LEU A 268 -8.80 9.33 -28.68
C LEU A 268 -9.46 10.69 -28.92
N VAL A 269 -8.99 11.74 -28.24
CA VAL A 269 -9.47 13.11 -28.46
C VAL A 269 -9.19 13.56 -29.89
N MET A 270 -8.01 13.26 -30.43
CA MET A 270 -7.68 13.56 -31.84
C MET A 270 -8.62 12.85 -32.83
N VAL A 271 -8.96 11.58 -32.59
CA VAL A 271 -9.87 10.82 -33.47
C VAL A 271 -11.32 11.29 -33.33
N ALA A 272 -11.77 11.53 -32.09
CA ALA A 272 -13.14 11.94 -31.83
C ALA A 272 -13.42 13.36 -32.34
N GLU A 273 -12.57 14.32 -31.99
CA GLU A 273 -12.85 15.74 -32.19
C GLU A 273 -12.26 16.29 -33.49
N VAL A 274 -11.02 15.92 -33.82
CA VAL A 274 -10.35 16.45 -35.03
C VAL A 274 -10.78 15.68 -36.27
N LEU A 275 -10.94 14.36 -36.19
CA LEU A 275 -11.40 13.54 -37.31
C LEU A 275 -12.92 13.36 -37.37
N GLN A 276 -13.66 13.82 -36.35
CA GLN A 276 -15.13 13.70 -36.25
C GLN A 276 -15.62 12.25 -36.36
N GLN A 277 -14.84 11.30 -35.83
CA GLN A 277 -15.13 9.86 -35.91
C GLN A 277 -15.21 9.22 -34.50
N PRO A 278 -16.24 9.55 -33.70
CA PRO A 278 -16.39 9.01 -32.34
C PRO A 278 -16.51 7.48 -32.31
N GLU A 279 -17.19 6.89 -33.30
CA GLU A 279 -17.33 5.42 -33.39
C GLU A 279 -15.97 4.71 -33.52
N ILE A 280 -15.01 5.32 -34.22
CA ILE A 280 -13.66 4.77 -34.36
C ILE A 280 -12.86 4.96 -33.07
N ALA A 281 -13.04 6.10 -32.38
CA ALA A 281 -12.41 6.32 -31.08
C ALA A 281 -12.83 5.23 -30.08
N ASP A 282 -14.11 4.89 -30.03
CA ASP A 282 -14.62 3.83 -29.15
C ASP A 282 -14.01 2.46 -29.45
N ILE A 283 -13.87 2.11 -30.74
CA ILE A 283 -13.23 0.85 -31.17
C ILE A 283 -11.73 0.85 -30.83
N LEU A 284 -11.04 1.99 -31.00
CA LEU A 284 -9.60 2.11 -30.75
C LEU A 284 -9.24 2.20 -29.26
N HIS A 285 -10.17 2.63 -28.40
CA HIS A 285 -9.95 2.87 -26.98
C HIS A 285 -9.35 1.66 -26.25
N ILE A 286 -9.88 0.45 -26.50
CA ILE A 286 -9.41 -0.78 -25.83
C ILE A 286 -8.08 -1.27 -26.43
N PRO A 287 -7.93 -1.51 -27.75
CA PRO A 287 -6.68 -1.99 -28.34
C PRO A 287 -5.50 -1.05 -28.08
N LEU A 288 -5.71 0.26 -28.17
CA LEU A 288 -4.65 1.25 -27.93
C LEU A 288 -4.14 1.17 -26.49
N GLY A 289 -5.06 0.99 -25.52
CA GLY A 289 -4.71 0.77 -24.13
C GLY A 289 -3.89 -0.49 -23.91
N ILE A 290 -4.28 -1.60 -24.54
CA ILE A 290 -3.57 -2.90 -24.44
C ILE A 290 -2.17 -2.80 -25.06
N ILE A 291 -2.05 -2.22 -26.26
CA ILE A 291 -0.76 -2.06 -26.95
C ILE A 291 0.18 -1.18 -26.12
N GLY A 292 -0.30 -0.04 -25.63
CA GLY A 292 0.47 0.84 -24.76
C GLY A 292 0.94 0.12 -23.50
N PHE A 293 0.04 -0.62 -22.83
CA PHE A 293 0.34 -1.37 -21.63
C PHE A 293 1.38 -2.49 -21.86
N ILE A 294 1.22 -3.31 -22.89
CA ILE A 294 2.17 -4.38 -23.23
C ILE A 294 3.55 -3.79 -23.56
N THR A 295 3.58 -2.69 -24.31
CA THR A 295 4.82 -2.00 -24.66
C THR A 295 5.55 -1.52 -23.42
N VAL A 296 4.85 -0.83 -22.51
CA VAL A 296 5.44 -0.35 -21.26
C VAL A 296 5.88 -1.50 -20.37
N CYS A 297 5.10 -2.58 -20.23
CA CYS A 297 5.50 -3.77 -19.47
C CYS A 297 6.76 -4.43 -20.06
N GLY A 298 6.84 -4.57 -21.38
CA GLY A 298 8.02 -5.10 -22.07
C GLY A 298 9.26 -4.24 -21.84
N LEU A 299 9.13 -2.91 -21.97
CA LEU A 299 10.20 -1.96 -21.67
C LEU A 299 10.62 -2.01 -20.21
N SER A 300 9.66 -2.07 -19.29
CA SER A 300 9.90 -2.14 -17.84
C SER A 300 10.65 -3.41 -17.46
N TYR A 301 10.30 -4.55 -18.07
CA TYR A 301 11.04 -5.80 -17.92
C TYR A 301 12.46 -5.70 -18.50
N GLY A 302 12.63 -5.04 -19.65
CA GLY A 302 13.94 -4.73 -20.23
C GLY A 302 14.81 -3.87 -19.31
N LEU A 303 14.26 -2.78 -18.75
CA LEU A 303 14.93 -1.91 -17.78
C LEU A 303 15.31 -2.67 -16.50
N LEU A 304 14.43 -3.56 -16.04
CA LEU A 304 14.66 -4.39 -14.86
C LEU A 304 15.86 -5.33 -15.06
N ARG A 305 16.19 -5.74 -16.30
CA ARG A 305 17.40 -6.53 -16.57
C ARG A 305 18.69 -5.78 -16.22
N GLY A 306 18.68 -4.45 -16.26
CA GLY A 306 19.79 -3.61 -15.83
C GLY A 306 19.97 -3.54 -14.30
N VAL A 307 18.97 -4.00 -13.52
CA VAL A 307 19.07 -4.08 -12.06
C VAL A 307 19.88 -5.32 -11.67
N PRO A 308 20.91 -5.19 -10.80
CA PRO A 308 21.71 -6.31 -10.35
C PRO A 308 20.84 -7.43 -9.75
N GLN A 309 21.09 -8.68 -10.15
CA GLN A 309 20.47 -9.84 -9.54
C GLN A 309 21.07 -10.08 -8.15
N ILE A 310 20.30 -10.72 -7.27
CA ILE A 310 20.83 -11.32 -6.05
C ILE A 310 21.61 -12.58 -6.48
N THR A 311 22.79 -12.40 -7.08
CA THR A 311 23.69 -13.51 -7.38
C THR A 311 24.13 -14.12 -6.05
N GLY A 312 23.98 -15.43 -5.91
CA GLY A 312 24.36 -16.16 -4.70
C GLY A 312 25.86 -16.08 -4.37
N GLU A 313 26.68 -15.49 -5.25
CA GLU A 313 28.12 -15.30 -5.06
C GLU A 313 28.49 -14.32 -3.94
N ASP A 314 27.59 -13.45 -3.48
CA ASP A 314 27.83 -12.69 -2.22
C ASP A 314 27.77 -13.58 -0.97
N GLN A 315 27.35 -14.84 -1.08
CA GLN A 315 27.50 -15.86 -0.02
C GLN A 315 28.78 -16.69 -0.17
N GLY A 316 29.55 -16.46 -1.23
CA GLY A 316 30.61 -17.37 -1.67
C GLY A 316 31.81 -16.69 -2.32
N SER A 317 32.01 -15.39 -2.10
CA SER A 317 33.36 -14.83 -2.06
C SER A 317 34.10 -15.48 -0.87
N SER A 318 34.39 -16.77 -1.02
CA SER A 318 35.74 -17.28 -1.02
C SER A 318 36.62 -16.14 -1.52
N VAL A 319 37.01 -15.27 -0.59
CA VAL A 319 38.35 -14.73 -0.55
C VAL A 319 39.18 -15.89 -1.06
N VAL A 320 39.67 -15.79 -2.29
CA VAL A 320 40.77 -16.61 -2.75
C VAL A 320 41.78 -16.39 -1.65
N LEU A 321 41.83 -17.35 -0.73
CA LEU A 321 42.70 -17.34 0.42
C LEU A 321 44.06 -17.24 -0.23
N THR A 322 44.62 -16.04 -0.23
CA THR A 322 46.06 -15.90 -0.14
C THR A 322 46.40 -16.79 1.06
N PRO A 323 47.08 -17.92 0.84
CA PRO A 323 47.15 -18.99 1.83
C PRO A 323 48.18 -18.61 2.89
N GLN A 324 48.04 -17.49 3.61
CA GLN A 324 48.98 -17.12 4.67
C GLN A 324 48.56 -15.93 5.55
N ARG A 325 47.35 -15.97 6.11
CA ARG A 325 47.14 -15.32 7.42
C ARG A 325 46.14 -16.14 8.21
N SER A 326 46.66 -16.89 9.16
CA SER A 326 45.92 -17.54 10.23
C SER A 326 45.17 -16.47 11.03
N LEU A 327 44.03 -16.04 10.49
CA LEU A 327 42.99 -15.35 11.24
C LEU A 327 42.60 -16.29 12.36
N LYS A 328 43.10 -15.96 13.55
CA LYS A 328 42.84 -16.69 14.78
C LYS A 328 41.33 -16.82 14.91
N LEU A 329 40.87 -18.05 15.14
CA LEU A 329 39.47 -18.42 15.41
C LEU A 329 38.84 -17.65 16.60
N THR A 330 39.58 -16.76 17.26
CA THR A 330 39.13 -15.90 18.35
C THR A 330 38.26 -14.72 17.89
N ASP A 331 38.45 -14.17 16.67
CA ASP A 331 37.67 -13.00 16.23
C ASP A 331 36.20 -13.32 15.88
N PHE A 332 35.93 -14.53 15.38
CA PHE A 332 34.55 -14.94 15.05
C PHE A 332 33.68 -15.14 16.29
N LYS A 333 34.30 -15.53 17.42
CA LYS A 333 33.61 -15.63 18.71
C LYS A 333 33.28 -14.25 19.27
N GLU A 334 34.09 -13.23 18.99
CA GLU A 334 33.90 -11.88 19.52
C GLU A 334 32.78 -11.11 18.79
N TYR A 335 32.64 -11.31 17.47
CA TYR A 335 31.53 -10.72 16.69
C TYR A 335 30.14 -11.23 17.13
N HIS A 336 30.04 -12.50 17.55
CA HIS A 336 28.79 -13.05 18.08
C HIS A 336 28.57 -12.76 19.58
N ARG A 337 29.61 -12.45 20.36
CA ARG A 337 29.51 -12.28 21.81
C ARG A 337 28.95 -10.93 22.23
N HIS A 338 28.99 -9.92 21.36
CA HIS A 338 28.66 -8.54 21.75
C HIS A 338 27.28 -8.02 21.36
N ARG A 339 26.40 -8.85 20.78
CA ARG A 339 25.06 -8.39 20.34
C ARG A 339 23.92 -9.26 20.86
N SER A 340 24.00 -9.62 22.13
CA SER A 340 22.80 -9.89 22.92
C SER A 340 21.95 -8.63 22.89
N SER A 341 20.97 -8.57 21.98
CA SER A 341 19.95 -7.51 21.94
C SER A 341 19.48 -7.26 23.36
N SER A 342 19.77 -6.08 23.89
CA SER A 342 19.42 -5.79 25.27
C SER A 342 17.91 -5.65 25.34
N TYR A 343 17.30 -6.11 26.43
CA TYR A 343 15.89 -5.84 26.72
C TYR A 343 15.55 -4.33 26.62
N LEU A 344 16.55 -3.49 26.89
CA LEU A 344 16.47 -2.04 26.70
C LEU A 344 16.13 -1.64 25.26
N ASP A 345 16.63 -2.33 24.25
CA ASP A 345 16.35 -1.99 22.85
C ASP A 345 14.85 -2.16 22.54
N PHE A 346 14.25 -3.24 23.05
CA PHE A 346 12.81 -3.50 22.88
C PHE A 346 11.97 -2.50 23.69
N LEU A 347 12.41 -2.13 24.89
CA LEU A 347 11.75 -1.09 25.68
C LEU A 347 11.78 0.27 24.99
N VAL A 348 12.92 0.67 24.45
CA VAL A 348 13.06 1.93 23.71
C VAL A 348 12.15 1.92 22.49
N LEU A 349 12.16 0.83 21.70
CA LEU A 349 11.26 0.72 20.55
C LEU A 349 9.78 0.78 20.96
N THR A 350 9.40 0.08 22.03
CA THR A 350 8.04 0.11 22.58
C THR A 350 7.65 1.53 23.00
N ALA A 351 8.53 2.23 23.72
CA ALA A 351 8.29 3.59 24.17
C ALA A 351 8.14 4.55 22.97
N CYS A 352 8.95 4.39 21.91
CA CYS A 352 8.78 5.13 20.67
C CYS A 352 7.42 4.89 20.02
N LEU A 353 6.98 3.62 19.90
CA LEU A 353 5.68 3.29 19.31
C LEU A 353 4.51 3.83 20.13
N LEU A 354 4.59 3.74 21.46
CA LEU A 354 3.58 4.33 22.35
C LEU A 354 3.60 5.85 22.32
N GLY A 355 4.77 6.48 22.26
CA GLY A 355 4.90 7.93 22.09
C GLY A 355 4.26 8.42 20.79
N LEU A 356 4.45 7.68 19.69
CA LEU A 356 3.74 7.93 18.44
C LEU A 356 2.23 7.72 18.58
N ALA A 357 1.78 6.69 19.31
CA ALA A 357 0.36 6.41 19.50
C ALA A 357 -0.36 7.45 20.38
N LEU A 358 0.39 8.15 21.24
CA LEU A 358 -0.11 9.27 22.04
C LEU A 358 -0.13 10.59 21.27
N PHE A 359 0.42 10.64 20.06
CA PHE A 359 0.30 11.81 19.21
C PHE A 359 -1.19 12.06 18.93
N PRO A 360 -1.68 13.31 19.07
CA PRO A 360 -3.09 13.59 18.86
C PRO A 360 -3.52 13.07 17.49
N ALA A 361 -4.63 12.32 17.48
CA ALA A 361 -5.26 11.94 16.23
C ALA A 361 -5.50 13.21 15.42
N ALA A 362 -5.32 13.13 14.10
CA ALA A 362 -5.68 14.22 13.21
C ALA A 362 -7.11 14.66 13.56
N PRO A 363 -7.40 15.97 13.64
CA PRO A 363 -8.74 16.44 13.93
C PRO A 363 -9.65 15.79 12.89
N SER A 364 -10.49 14.85 13.34
CA SER A 364 -11.59 14.39 12.52
C SER A 364 -12.43 15.65 12.32
N PHE A 365 -12.40 16.22 11.11
CA PHE A 365 -13.33 17.30 10.76
C PHE A 365 -14.69 16.82 11.20
N GLY A 366 -15.23 17.51 12.22
CA GLY A 366 -16.30 16.95 13.03
C GLY A 366 -17.41 16.49 12.11
N SER A 367 -17.88 15.27 12.33
CA SER A 367 -19.11 14.75 11.75
C SER A 367 -20.36 15.54 12.20
N ALA A 368 -20.18 16.68 12.87
CA ALA A 368 -21.21 17.70 12.95
C ALA A 368 -21.31 18.33 11.56
N LEU A 369 -22.05 17.64 10.70
CA LEU A 369 -22.44 18.16 9.42
C LEU A 369 -23.12 19.51 9.64
N PRO A 370 -22.83 20.51 8.80
CA PRO A 370 -23.47 21.82 8.92
C PRO A 370 -24.98 21.59 8.97
N ASP A 371 -25.63 22.13 10.01
CA ASP A 371 -27.07 22.10 10.10
C ASP A 371 -27.60 22.87 8.89
N LEU A 372 -28.16 22.18 7.90
CA LEU A 372 -28.69 22.81 6.70
C LEU A 372 -29.85 23.76 7.05
N ASN A 373 -30.47 23.58 8.23
CA ASN A 373 -31.46 24.51 8.77
C ASN A 373 -30.86 25.83 9.28
N ALA A 374 -29.54 25.88 9.51
CA ALA A 374 -28.83 27.09 9.92
C ALA A 374 -28.42 27.98 8.73
N LEU A 375 -28.69 27.55 7.49
CA LEU A 375 -28.52 28.40 6.30
C LEU A 375 -29.62 29.47 6.29
N ASP A 376 -29.22 30.75 6.25
CA ASP A 376 -30.14 31.88 6.15
C ASP A 376 -30.75 31.94 4.73
N TRP A 377 -31.92 31.31 4.58
CA TRP A 377 -32.67 31.34 3.33
C TRP A 377 -33.49 32.64 3.23
N PRO A 378 -33.60 33.25 2.03
CA PRO A 378 -34.47 34.41 1.84
C PRO A 378 -35.93 34.02 2.12
N ALA A 379 -36.65 34.86 2.86
CA ALA A 379 -38.01 34.56 3.36
C ALA A 379 -39.05 34.22 2.27
N ASN A 380 -38.78 34.55 1.01
CA ASN A 380 -39.65 34.28 -0.13
C ASN A 380 -39.37 32.93 -0.81
N LEU A 381 -38.33 32.21 -0.40
CA LEU A 381 -37.95 30.91 -0.94
C LEU A 381 -38.66 29.81 -0.15
N GLN A 382 -39.63 29.15 -0.77
CA GLN A 382 -40.27 27.99 -0.17
C GLN A 382 -39.42 26.76 -0.48
N MET A 383 -38.87 26.13 0.57
CA MET A 383 -38.09 24.89 0.48
C MET A 383 -38.90 23.75 1.09
N GLU A 384 -39.00 22.63 0.37
CA GLU A 384 -39.63 21.39 0.84
C GLU A 384 -38.65 20.23 0.68
N THR A 385 -38.33 19.52 1.77
CA THR A 385 -37.49 18.33 1.71
C THR A 385 -38.20 17.23 0.92
N ILE A 386 -37.56 16.75 -0.15
CA ILE A 386 -38.06 15.66 -0.98
C ILE A 386 -37.14 14.44 -0.85
N PRO A 387 -37.68 13.21 -0.92
CA PRO A 387 -36.84 12.03 -0.84
C PRO A 387 -35.89 11.96 -2.05
N LEU A 388 -34.65 11.53 -1.78
CA LEU A 388 -33.67 11.20 -2.81
C LEU A 388 -34.26 10.15 -3.77
N SER A 389 -33.99 10.30 -5.06
CA SER A 389 -34.30 9.28 -6.05
C SER A 389 -33.51 7.98 -5.76
N LYS A 390 -33.97 6.84 -6.29
CA LYS A 390 -33.27 5.56 -6.11
C LYS A 390 -31.82 5.60 -6.59
N THR A 391 -31.54 6.36 -7.65
CA THR A 391 -30.19 6.54 -8.19
C THR A 391 -29.31 7.36 -7.24
N GLU A 392 -29.84 8.48 -6.72
CA GLU A 392 -29.13 9.31 -5.73
C GLU A 392 -28.90 8.54 -4.43
N GLN A 393 -29.91 7.83 -3.92
CA GLN A 393 -29.75 6.98 -2.73
C GLN A 393 -28.67 5.91 -2.92
N ARG A 394 -28.59 5.29 -4.10
CA ARG A 394 -27.55 4.31 -4.40
C ARG A 394 -26.17 4.98 -4.48
N PHE A 395 -26.09 6.16 -5.09
CA PHE A 395 -24.82 6.88 -5.25
C PHE A 395 -24.29 7.40 -3.90
N PHE A 396 -25.11 8.07 -3.10
CA PHE A 396 -24.68 8.66 -1.84
C PHE A 396 -24.71 7.68 -0.66
N GLY A 397 -25.61 6.69 -0.68
CA GLY A 397 -25.72 5.68 0.37
C GLY A 397 -24.52 4.73 0.46
N GLN A 398 -23.64 4.73 -0.55
CA GLN A 398 -22.39 3.98 -0.53
C GLN A 398 -21.25 4.71 0.20
N ASN A 399 -21.36 6.02 0.43
CA ASN A 399 -20.30 6.80 1.05
C ASN A 399 -20.62 7.07 2.53
N SER A 400 -19.95 6.34 3.42
CA SER A 400 -20.04 6.59 4.87
C SER A 400 -19.50 7.99 5.18
N GLY A 401 -20.30 8.82 5.85
CA GLY A 401 -19.93 10.20 6.19
C GLY A 401 -20.37 11.28 5.21
N VAL A 402 -21.14 10.91 4.18
CA VAL A 402 -21.86 11.88 3.33
C VAL A 402 -23.30 12.01 3.81
N LEU A 403 -23.73 13.21 4.23
CA LEU A 403 -25.16 13.51 4.28
C LEU A 403 -25.61 14.09 2.97
N THR A 404 -26.78 13.63 2.56
CA THR A 404 -27.48 14.21 1.42
C THR A 404 -28.88 14.58 1.82
N GLU A 405 -29.25 15.81 1.48
CA GLU A 405 -30.61 16.30 1.61
C GLU A 405 -31.02 16.93 0.28
N LYS A 406 -32.14 16.47 -0.27
CA LYS A 406 -32.70 17.04 -1.49
C LYS A 406 -33.89 17.91 -1.11
N GLN A 407 -33.85 19.17 -1.51
CA GLN A 407 -34.92 20.10 -1.26
C GLN A 407 -35.48 20.59 -2.60
N ARG A 408 -36.80 20.57 -2.75
CA ARG A 408 -37.51 21.26 -3.84
C ARG A 408 -37.67 22.71 -3.44
N PHE A 409 -37.43 23.61 -4.37
CA PHE A 409 -37.61 25.04 -4.15
C PHE A 409 -38.63 25.63 -5.11
N GLN A 410 -39.35 26.64 -4.64
CA GLN A 410 -40.18 27.52 -5.46
C GLN A 410 -39.87 28.97 -5.11
N PHE A 411 -39.52 29.75 -6.13
CA PHE A 411 -39.21 31.17 -6.01
C PHE A 411 -39.85 31.93 -7.18
N GLN A 412 -40.92 32.67 -6.90
CA GLN A 412 -41.73 33.33 -7.93
C GLN A 412 -42.21 32.30 -8.99
N ASP A 413 -41.89 32.49 -10.26
CA ASP A 413 -42.26 31.60 -11.37
C ASP A 413 -41.23 30.48 -11.62
N LEU A 414 -40.15 30.42 -10.82
CA LEU A 414 -39.11 29.40 -10.92
C LEU A 414 -39.36 28.27 -9.92
N SER A 415 -39.25 27.03 -10.39
CA SER A 415 -39.27 25.85 -9.55
C SER A 415 -38.14 24.91 -9.92
N GLY A 416 -37.60 24.20 -8.93
CA GLY A 416 -36.48 23.29 -9.14
C GLY A 416 -36.19 22.43 -7.92
N SER A 417 -35.08 21.71 -7.95
CA SER A 417 -34.56 20.99 -6.79
C SER A 417 -33.09 21.26 -6.61
N VAL A 418 -32.67 21.47 -5.36
CA VAL A 418 -31.28 21.55 -4.95
C VAL A 418 -30.95 20.29 -4.15
N LEU A 419 -29.78 19.72 -4.41
CA LEU A 419 -29.24 18.61 -3.65
C LEU A 419 -28.06 19.14 -2.83
N PHE A 420 -28.24 19.16 -1.51
CA PHE A 420 -27.17 19.44 -0.57
C PHE A 420 -26.40 18.16 -0.30
N VAL A 421 -25.09 18.22 -0.51
CA VAL A 421 -24.17 17.13 -0.21
C VAL A 421 -23.16 17.69 0.77
N ALA A 422 -23.25 17.26 2.02
CA ALA A 422 -22.27 17.59 3.03
C ALA A 422 -21.40 16.35 3.25
N SER A 423 -20.09 16.50 3.08
CA SER A 423 -19.12 15.43 3.28
C SER A 423 -18.10 15.86 4.32
N SER A 424 -17.73 14.94 5.23
CA SER A 424 -16.61 15.15 6.14
C SER A 424 -15.24 15.09 5.44
N THR A 425 -15.19 14.58 4.22
CA THR A 425 -13.98 14.59 3.39
C THR A 425 -13.94 15.87 2.55
N CYS A 426 -13.13 16.85 2.97
CA CYS A 426 -12.76 17.98 2.12
C CYS A 426 -11.84 17.45 1.01
N ASP A 427 -12.43 17.14 -0.15
CA ASP A 427 -11.66 16.84 -1.34
C ASP A 427 -11.12 18.16 -1.90
N ARG A 428 -9.80 18.37 -1.83
CA ARG A 428 -9.14 19.63 -2.24
C ARG A 428 -9.35 19.98 -3.72
N THR A 429 -9.93 19.07 -4.49
CA THR A 429 -10.31 19.26 -5.89
C THR A 429 -11.52 20.16 -6.08
N MET A 430 -12.28 20.48 -5.01
CA MET A 430 -13.27 21.57 -5.01
C MET A 430 -12.78 22.76 -4.18
N PRO A 431 -11.90 23.62 -4.75
CA PRO A 431 -11.22 24.69 -4.00
C PRO A 431 -12.14 25.83 -3.50
N GLN A 432 -13.45 25.80 -3.78
CA GLN A 432 -14.38 26.88 -3.42
C GLN A 432 -15.40 26.54 -2.32
N SER A 433 -15.45 25.29 -1.82
CA SER A 433 -16.55 24.85 -0.95
C SER A 433 -16.15 24.25 0.40
N CYS A 434 -14.86 24.28 0.79
CA CYS A 434 -14.48 23.97 2.17
C CYS A 434 -14.47 25.25 3.01
N VAL A 435 -15.65 25.59 3.58
CA VAL A 435 -15.80 26.57 4.67
C VAL A 435 -16.27 25.84 5.91
#